data_AF-A0A523SYF2-F1
#
_entry.id   AF-A0A523SYF2-F1
#
_cell.length_a   1.000
_cell.length_b   1.000
_cell.length_c   1.000
_cell.angle_alpha   90.00
_cell.angle_beta   90.00
_cell.angle_gamma   90.00
#
_symmetry.space_group_name_H-M   'P 1'
#
loop_
_entity.id
_entity.type
_entity.pdbx_description
1 polymer ?
#
loop_
_entity_poly.entity_id
_entity_poly.type
_entity_poly.pdbx_seq_one_letter_code
_entity_poly.pdbx_strand_id
1 'polypeptide(L)'
;PSPGDWDGIAFGDENIDPTTKLNNCVIEYGGEYYGNIYCYNASPTITNCTIRHSSSYGVYSHEDGFTEFSGNTITSNAEYPLRIHGEYVRTLGSNNTLTGNTNDGIEVAGDYITTTGTWLSQGVPYIIAGDLSIEGTANPTITIAPGSTLKFRPDAALKVGSGDAGALVADGSSGQITFTASKSPPSPGDWDGIAFGDENIDPMTKLNNCVIEYGGGYYGNIYCYNASPTITNCEIAYSSTWGIYLYYSELDPAELLANNTFHDNADGDVGP
;
A
#
# COMPACT_ATOMS: atom_id res chain seq x y z
N PRO A 1 12.64 31.23 -8.80
CA PRO A 1 13.11 29.83 -8.97
C PRO A 1 11.99 29.04 -9.64
N SER A 2 12.34 28.07 -10.47
CA SER A 2 11.42 27.17 -11.17
C SER A 2 11.62 25.74 -10.67
N PRO A 3 10.58 24.89 -10.69
CA PRO A 3 10.74 23.45 -10.42
C PRO A 3 11.82 22.85 -11.32
N GLY A 4 12.76 22.09 -10.74
CA GLY A 4 13.87 21.47 -11.47
C GLY A 4 15.07 22.38 -11.74
N ASP A 5 15.19 23.52 -11.04
CA ASP A 5 16.38 24.38 -11.13
C ASP A 5 17.66 23.68 -10.59
N TRP A 6 17.51 22.56 -9.88
CA TRP A 6 18.59 21.71 -9.35
C TRP A 6 18.12 20.27 -9.12
N ASP A 7 19.06 19.33 -8.99
CA ASP A 7 18.76 17.89 -8.85
C ASP A 7 17.91 17.56 -7.61
N GLY A 8 18.23 18.14 -6.45
CA GLY A 8 17.67 17.77 -5.15
C GLY A 8 18.75 17.39 -4.14
N ILE A 9 18.33 17.05 -2.91
CA ILE A 9 19.23 16.49 -1.89
C ILE A 9 19.26 14.98 -2.08
N ALA A 10 20.44 14.43 -2.34
CA ALA A 10 20.63 12.99 -2.49
C ALA A 10 21.32 12.38 -1.26
N PHE A 11 20.75 11.30 -0.73
CA PHE A 11 21.35 10.41 0.26
C PHE A 11 21.66 9.07 -0.43
N GLY A 12 22.94 8.70 -0.48
CA GLY A 12 23.41 7.46 -1.09
C GLY A 12 23.60 6.32 -0.09
N ASP A 13 23.98 5.17 -0.62
CA ASP A 13 24.13 3.88 0.08
C ASP A 13 25.14 3.88 1.24
N GLU A 14 26.15 4.74 1.19
CA GLU A 14 27.12 4.91 2.29
C GLU A 14 26.67 5.92 3.37
N ASN A 15 25.40 6.36 3.35
CA ASN A 15 24.88 7.32 4.33
C ASN A 15 24.88 6.74 5.75
N ILE A 16 25.29 7.55 6.73
CA ILE A 16 25.25 7.17 8.15
C ILE A 16 23.86 7.51 8.70
N ASP A 17 22.87 6.70 8.31
CA ASP A 17 21.44 6.91 8.52
C ASP A 17 21.04 7.44 9.91
N PRO A 18 21.50 6.86 11.04
CA PRO A 18 21.04 7.31 12.37
C PRO A 18 21.47 8.75 12.71
N THR A 19 22.46 9.28 12.00
CA THR A 19 23.00 10.63 12.20
C THR A 19 22.58 11.62 11.12
N THR A 20 22.02 11.14 10.00
CA THR A 20 21.59 11.99 8.88
C THR A 20 20.16 12.47 9.09
N LYS A 21 20.00 13.79 9.28
CA LYS A 21 18.72 14.38 9.67
C LYS A 21 18.39 15.65 8.91
N LEU A 22 17.18 15.70 8.35
CA LEU A 22 16.50 16.93 7.95
C LEU A 22 15.40 17.19 8.98
N ASN A 23 15.51 18.28 9.72
CA ASN A 23 14.50 18.68 10.70
C ASN A 23 14.20 20.17 10.58
N ASN A 24 12.92 20.52 10.42
CA ASN A 24 12.48 21.91 10.29
C ASN A 24 13.14 22.64 9.09
N CYS A 25 13.28 21.92 7.98
CA CYS A 25 13.86 22.43 6.74
C CYS A 25 12.77 22.80 5.72
N VAL A 26 13.07 23.74 4.82
CA VAL A 26 12.29 23.99 3.61
C VAL A 26 13.14 23.56 2.41
N ILE A 27 12.64 22.61 1.62
CA ILE A 27 13.29 22.09 0.42
C ILE A 27 12.37 22.37 -0.76
N GLU A 28 12.84 23.13 -1.74
CA GLU A 28 11.99 23.56 -2.86
C GLU A 28 12.73 23.77 -4.18
N TYR A 29 11.96 23.72 -5.27
CA TYR A 29 12.40 24.02 -6.64
C TYR A 29 13.48 23.08 -7.22
N GLY A 30 13.67 21.90 -6.62
CA GLY A 30 14.59 20.86 -7.12
C GLY A 30 13.87 19.72 -7.86
N GLY A 31 14.49 18.54 -7.89
CA GLY A 31 13.93 17.32 -8.45
C GLY A 31 13.94 17.24 -9.96
N GLU A 32 15.02 17.70 -10.60
CA GLU A 32 15.24 17.54 -12.04
C GLU A 32 15.14 16.06 -12.45
N TYR A 33 15.65 15.12 -11.62
CA TYR A 33 15.66 13.69 -11.92
C TYR A 33 14.67 12.86 -11.09
N TYR A 34 14.70 12.98 -9.75
CA TYR A 34 13.91 12.11 -8.86
C TYR A 34 12.91 12.90 -8.03
N GLY A 35 13.38 13.82 -7.21
CA GLY A 35 12.55 14.66 -6.38
C GLY A 35 13.38 15.67 -5.61
N ASN A 36 12.74 16.55 -4.86
CA ASN A 36 13.44 17.48 -3.97
C ASN A 36 14.39 16.75 -3.01
N ILE A 37 14.01 15.54 -2.59
CA ILE A 37 14.85 14.63 -1.81
C ILE A 37 14.86 13.28 -2.50
N TYR A 38 16.06 12.71 -2.67
CA TYR A 38 16.30 11.38 -3.22
C TYR A 38 17.06 10.54 -2.18
N CYS A 39 16.52 9.38 -1.81
CA CYS A 39 17.17 8.40 -0.95
C CYS A 39 17.41 7.12 -1.76
N TYR A 40 18.66 6.68 -1.84
CA TYR A 40 19.08 5.47 -2.53
C TYR A 40 19.80 4.56 -1.54
N ASN A 41 19.16 3.46 -1.14
CA ASN A 41 19.69 2.58 -0.09
C ASN A 41 20.10 3.35 1.18
N ALA A 42 19.27 4.32 1.57
CA ALA A 42 19.53 5.21 2.69
C ALA A 42 18.22 5.49 3.44
N SER A 43 18.29 5.45 4.76
CA SER A 43 17.16 5.64 5.68
C SER A 43 17.31 6.87 6.59
N PRO A 44 17.38 8.11 6.06
CA PRO A 44 17.55 9.32 6.87
C PRO A 44 16.35 9.59 7.79
N THR A 45 16.54 10.45 8.78
CA THR A 45 15.42 11.09 9.51
C THR A 45 14.97 12.33 8.75
N ILE A 46 13.68 12.40 8.39
CA ILE A 46 13.06 13.58 7.76
C ILE A 46 11.84 13.98 8.59
N THR A 47 11.94 15.08 9.33
CA THR A 47 10.87 15.51 10.23
C THR A 47 10.58 17.00 10.14
N ASN A 48 9.31 17.37 10.35
CA ASN A 48 8.87 18.78 10.40
C ASN A 48 9.30 19.61 9.18
N CYS A 49 9.52 19.00 8.02
CA CYS A 49 10.01 19.69 6.83
C CYS A 49 8.85 20.15 5.94
N THR A 50 9.06 21.22 5.18
CA THR A 50 8.20 21.62 4.06
C THR A 50 8.92 21.30 2.75
N ILE A 51 8.33 20.42 1.93
CA ILE A 51 8.94 19.95 0.67
C ILE A 51 7.97 20.25 -0.48
N ARG A 52 8.37 21.13 -1.39
CA ARG A 52 7.43 21.65 -2.41
C ARG A 52 8.07 22.10 -3.72
N HIS A 53 7.25 22.27 -4.75
CA HIS A 53 7.69 22.80 -6.04
C HIS A 53 8.79 21.97 -6.70
N SER A 54 8.83 20.66 -6.46
CA SER A 54 9.67 19.77 -7.26
C SER A 54 9.11 19.62 -8.68
N SER A 55 9.99 19.50 -9.68
CA SER A 55 9.61 19.11 -11.06
C SER A 55 9.24 17.62 -11.19
N SER A 56 9.38 16.85 -10.11
CA SER A 56 9.05 15.44 -10.04
C SER A 56 8.38 15.14 -8.68
N TYR A 57 8.86 14.14 -7.92
CA TYR A 57 8.35 13.78 -6.60
C TYR A 57 8.76 14.78 -5.52
N GLY A 58 7.98 14.87 -4.43
CA GLY A 58 8.46 15.55 -3.23
C GLY A 58 9.67 14.82 -2.63
N VAL A 59 9.48 13.53 -2.33
CA VAL A 59 10.53 12.63 -1.83
C VAL A 59 10.50 11.34 -2.65
N TYR A 60 11.67 10.88 -3.08
CA TYR A 60 11.83 9.63 -3.81
C TYR A 60 12.75 8.70 -3.00
N SER A 61 12.18 7.68 -2.36
CA SER A 61 12.92 6.63 -1.67
C SER A 61 13.04 5.39 -2.56
N HIS A 62 14.25 4.85 -2.70
CA HIS A 62 14.53 3.67 -3.50
C HIS A 62 15.35 2.68 -2.69
N GLU A 63 14.85 1.44 -2.64
CA GLU A 63 15.50 0.30 -1.97
C GLU A 63 15.72 0.47 -0.45
N ASP A 64 15.13 1.50 0.17
CA ASP A 64 15.12 1.69 1.62
C ASP A 64 13.96 2.59 2.09
N GLY A 65 13.87 2.74 3.41
CA GLY A 65 12.84 3.51 4.10
C GLY A 65 13.37 4.77 4.78
N PHE A 66 12.92 4.97 6.02
CA PHE A 66 13.32 6.10 6.85
C PHE A 66 13.59 5.64 8.28
N THR A 67 14.57 6.26 8.94
CA THR A 67 14.71 6.11 10.39
C THR A 67 13.51 6.76 11.10
N GLU A 68 13.04 7.91 10.59
CA GLU A 68 11.78 8.55 11.00
C GLU A 68 11.28 9.47 9.89
N PHE A 69 9.98 9.43 9.61
CA PHE A 69 9.31 10.29 8.63
C PHE A 69 8.00 10.84 9.19
N SER A 70 8.06 11.99 9.87
CA SER A 70 6.93 12.51 10.65
C SER A 70 6.80 14.03 10.59
N GLY A 71 5.57 14.55 10.71
CA GLY A 71 5.34 16.00 10.79
C GLY A 71 5.64 16.78 9.49
N ASN A 72 5.85 16.10 8.36
CA ASN A 72 6.25 16.76 7.11
C ASN A 72 5.04 17.32 6.35
N THR A 73 5.21 18.47 5.71
CA THR A 73 4.26 19.01 4.74
C THR A 73 4.85 18.88 3.34
N ILE A 74 4.28 18.02 2.51
CA ILE A 74 4.76 17.74 1.16
C ILE A 74 3.66 18.10 0.17
N THR A 75 3.86 19.16 -0.60
CA THR A 75 2.79 19.79 -1.38
C THR A 75 3.32 20.47 -2.64
N SER A 76 2.46 20.73 -3.63
CA SER A 76 2.79 21.47 -4.84
C SER A 76 3.97 20.88 -5.64
N ASN A 77 4.14 19.56 -5.62
CA ASN A 77 5.10 18.85 -6.46
C ASN A 77 4.43 18.35 -7.75
N ALA A 78 5.20 18.19 -8.82
CA ALA A 78 4.69 17.84 -10.13
C ALA A 78 4.18 16.39 -10.22
N GLU A 79 4.62 15.50 -9.34
CA GLU A 79 4.15 14.11 -9.24
C GLU A 79 3.48 13.84 -7.89
N TYR A 80 3.78 12.69 -7.27
CA TYR A 80 3.34 12.33 -5.93
C TYR A 80 4.20 13.01 -4.85
N PRO A 81 3.66 13.25 -3.64
CA PRO A 81 4.46 13.68 -2.49
C PRO A 81 5.60 12.71 -2.16
N LEU A 82 5.36 11.40 -2.27
CA LEU A 82 6.30 10.37 -1.88
C LEU A 82 6.20 9.16 -2.80
N ARG A 83 7.37 8.61 -3.16
CA ARG A 83 7.56 7.27 -3.74
C ARG A 83 8.40 6.42 -2.79
N ILE A 84 7.96 5.20 -2.49
CA ILE A 84 8.65 4.25 -1.59
C ILE A 84 8.38 2.80 -2.01
N HIS A 85 9.26 1.87 -1.64
CA HIS A 85 9.04 0.43 -1.84
C HIS A 85 8.16 -0.18 -0.74
N GLY A 86 7.39 -1.22 -1.09
CA GLY A 86 6.43 -1.90 -0.21
C GLY A 86 6.98 -2.31 1.16
N GLU A 87 8.18 -2.88 1.20
CA GLU A 87 8.85 -3.33 2.45
C GLU A 87 8.98 -2.19 3.48
N TYR A 88 9.13 -0.96 2.99
CA TYR A 88 9.51 0.18 3.81
C TYR A 88 8.35 1.12 4.14
N VAL A 89 7.14 0.87 3.66
CA VAL A 89 5.97 1.71 4.00
C VAL A 89 5.73 1.78 5.52
N ARG A 90 6.08 0.71 6.25
CA ARG A 90 6.02 0.66 7.72
C ARG A 90 6.92 1.69 8.42
N THR A 91 7.87 2.32 7.73
CA THR A 91 8.74 3.35 8.31
C THR A 91 8.14 4.76 8.23
N LEU A 92 6.97 4.90 7.60
CA LEU A 92 6.27 6.18 7.55
C LEU A 92 5.60 6.47 8.89
N GLY A 93 6.05 7.54 9.54
CA GLY A 93 5.49 8.04 10.80
C GLY A 93 4.17 8.77 10.60
N SER A 94 3.72 9.44 11.64
CA SER A 94 2.44 10.16 11.68
C SER A 94 2.60 11.67 11.44
N ASN A 95 1.46 12.37 11.41
CA ASN A 95 1.38 13.84 11.31
C ASN A 95 1.95 14.42 10.01
N ASN A 96 2.05 13.62 8.94
CA ASN A 96 2.39 14.14 7.62
C ASN A 96 1.15 14.77 6.96
N THR A 97 1.37 15.83 6.21
CA THR A 97 0.39 16.47 5.32
C THR A 97 0.88 16.31 3.89
N LEU A 98 0.21 15.45 3.12
CA LEU A 98 0.67 15.00 1.80
C LEU A 98 -0.23 15.45 0.64
N THR A 99 -1.08 16.45 0.88
CA THR A 99 -2.07 16.96 -0.09
C THR A 99 -1.60 18.20 -0.84
N GLY A 100 -2.28 18.51 -1.94
CA GLY A 100 -1.98 19.66 -2.80
C GLY A 100 -0.82 19.42 -3.77
N ASN A 101 -0.45 18.17 -4.03
CA ASN A 101 0.44 17.77 -5.11
C ASN A 101 -0.38 17.55 -6.38
N THR A 102 0.30 17.33 -7.52
CA THR A 102 -0.40 16.96 -8.76
C THR A 102 -1.17 15.65 -8.57
N ASN A 103 -0.55 14.70 -7.86
CA ASN A 103 -1.20 13.47 -7.43
C ASN A 103 -1.14 13.36 -5.89
N ASP A 104 -2.30 13.44 -5.23
CA ASP A 104 -2.41 13.26 -3.78
C ASP A 104 -2.50 11.77 -3.41
N GLY A 105 -1.33 11.16 -3.19
CA GLY A 105 -1.17 9.77 -2.80
C GLY A 105 0.29 9.40 -2.59
N ILE A 106 0.56 8.29 -1.91
CA ILE A 106 1.92 7.75 -1.78
C ILE A 106 2.09 6.67 -2.83
N GLU A 107 3.00 6.84 -3.78
CA GLU A 107 3.32 5.78 -4.72
C GLU A 107 4.13 4.69 -4.02
N VAL A 108 3.60 3.47 -4.01
CA VAL A 108 4.22 2.29 -3.40
C VAL A 108 4.66 1.34 -4.52
N ALA A 109 5.96 1.22 -4.73
CA ALA A 109 6.51 0.24 -5.67
C ALA A 109 6.29 -1.19 -5.14
N GLY A 110 6.12 -2.13 -6.08
CA GLY A 110 6.02 -3.56 -5.75
C GLY A 110 7.28 -4.07 -5.05
N ASP A 111 7.10 -5.02 -4.13
CA ASP A 111 8.19 -5.54 -3.30
C ASP A 111 7.79 -6.81 -2.52
N TYR A 112 8.81 -7.51 -2.00
CA TYR A 112 8.64 -8.50 -0.94
C TYR A 112 8.67 -7.82 0.42
N ILE A 113 7.59 -7.99 1.19
CA ILE A 113 7.45 -7.44 2.52
C ILE A 113 7.77 -8.56 3.53
N THR A 114 9.01 -8.55 3.99
CA THR A 114 9.61 -9.60 4.83
C THR A 114 9.67 -9.21 6.31
N THR A 115 9.32 -7.96 6.64
CA THR A 115 9.33 -7.44 8.02
C THR A 115 7.94 -7.07 8.51
N THR A 116 7.59 -7.55 9.71
CA THR A 116 6.37 -7.16 10.42
C THR A 116 6.30 -5.66 10.66
N GLY A 117 5.13 -5.06 10.44
CA GLY A 117 4.94 -3.63 10.60
C GLY A 117 3.49 -3.17 10.50
N THR A 118 3.30 -1.87 10.68
CA THR A 118 2.00 -1.22 10.53
C THR A 118 2.08 -0.17 9.45
N TRP A 119 1.15 -0.18 8.51
CA TRP A 119 0.95 0.88 7.54
C TRP A 119 -0.05 1.87 8.12
N LEU A 120 0.46 3.00 8.62
CA LEU A 120 -0.34 4.03 9.26
C LEU A 120 -1.14 4.84 8.24
N SER A 121 -2.40 5.17 8.50
CA SER A 121 -3.14 6.10 7.63
C SER A 121 -2.42 7.44 7.52
N GLN A 122 -2.10 7.85 6.29
CA GLN A 122 -1.34 9.09 5.97
C GLN A 122 -2.27 10.24 5.54
N GLY A 123 -3.59 10.07 5.62
CA GLY A 123 -4.57 11.05 5.14
C GLY A 123 -4.69 11.16 3.61
N VAL A 124 -3.92 10.38 2.87
CA VAL A 124 -3.95 10.20 1.41
C VAL A 124 -3.87 8.70 1.09
N PRO A 125 -4.34 8.23 -0.08
CA PRO A 125 -4.25 6.82 -0.44
C PRO A 125 -2.81 6.35 -0.68
N TYR A 126 -2.55 5.07 -0.43
CA TYR A 126 -1.42 4.36 -1.00
C TYR A 126 -1.76 3.94 -2.43
N ILE A 127 -0.91 4.31 -3.40
CA ILE A 127 -1.05 3.94 -4.81
C ILE A 127 -0.09 2.80 -5.09
N ILE A 128 -0.60 1.58 -5.11
CA ILE A 128 0.18 0.36 -5.27
C ILE A 128 0.52 0.20 -6.75
N ALA A 129 1.80 0.33 -7.08
CA ALA A 129 2.31 0.42 -8.45
C ALA A 129 2.85 -0.90 -9.00
N GLY A 130 2.90 -1.95 -8.18
CA GLY A 130 3.28 -3.30 -8.57
C GLY A 130 2.93 -4.28 -7.46
N ASP A 131 3.18 -5.56 -7.70
CA ASP A 131 2.86 -6.63 -6.75
C ASP A 131 3.52 -6.44 -5.38
N LEU A 132 2.72 -6.64 -4.34
CA LEU A 132 3.19 -6.72 -2.97
C LEU A 132 3.08 -8.16 -2.48
N SER A 133 4.16 -8.71 -1.95
CA SER A 133 4.17 -10.07 -1.39
C SER A 133 4.53 -10.03 0.09
N ILE A 134 3.54 -10.24 0.97
CA ILE A 134 3.78 -10.38 2.41
C ILE A 134 4.13 -11.83 2.70
N GLU A 135 5.42 -12.12 2.72
CA GLU A 135 5.95 -13.46 2.94
C GLU A 135 7.43 -13.42 3.31
N GLY A 136 7.87 -14.40 4.11
CA GLY A 136 9.28 -14.62 4.39
C GLY A 136 9.53 -15.45 5.65
N THR A 137 10.76 -15.94 5.80
CA THR A 137 11.16 -16.81 6.94
C THR A 137 10.99 -16.19 8.34
N ALA A 138 10.80 -14.88 8.43
CA ALA A 138 10.50 -14.17 9.67
C ALA A 138 9.00 -14.15 10.02
N ASN A 139 8.14 -14.78 9.20
CA ASN A 139 6.69 -14.80 9.33
C ASN A 139 6.11 -13.37 9.41
N PRO A 140 6.37 -12.50 8.42
CA PRO A 140 5.94 -11.10 8.44
C PRO A 140 4.43 -10.98 8.60
N THR A 141 4.01 -10.02 9.41
CA THR A 141 2.62 -9.59 9.54
C THR A 141 2.51 -8.11 9.24
N ILE A 142 1.70 -7.74 8.26
CA ILE A 142 1.37 -6.34 7.99
C ILE A 142 0.00 -6.00 8.55
N THR A 143 -0.03 -4.98 9.40
CA THR A 143 -1.28 -4.39 9.89
C THR A 143 -1.59 -3.13 9.09
N ILE A 144 -2.73 -3.08 8.41
CA ILE A 144 -3.23 -1.87 7.75
C ILE A 144 -4.06 -1.08 8.77
N ALA A 145 -3.64 0.16 9.04
CA ALA A 145 -4.35 0.99 10.00
C ALA A 145 -5.78 1.32 9.50
N PRO A 146 -6.78 1.37 10.41
CA PRO A 146 -8.14 1.79 10.09
C PRO A 146 -8.19 3.13 9.34
N GLY A 147 -9.15 3.25 8.41
CA GLY A 147 -9.33 4.45 7.57
C GLY A 147 -8.29 4.61 6.45
N SER A 148 -7.47 3.58 6.19
CA SER A 148 -6.54 3.59 5.06
C SER A 148 -7.23 3.22 3.76
N THR A 149 -6.73 3.77 2.66
CA THR A 149 -7.15 3.41 1.30
C THR A 149 -5.93 2.96 0.50
N LEU A 150 -6.00 1.76 -0.07
CA LEU A 150 -5.03 1.21 -1.00
C LEU A 150 -5.66 1.18 -2.39
N LYS A 151 -5.00 1.81 -3.37
CA LYS A 151 -5.44 1.89 -4.76
C LYS A 151 -4.44 1.18 -5.66
N PHE A 152 -4.85 0.12 -6.32
CA PHE A 152 -3.98 -0.74 -7.12
C PHE A 152 -3.98 -0.31 -8.59
N ARG A 153 -2.78 -0.17 -9.16
CA ARG A 153 -2.61 0.00 -10.61
C ARG A 153 -2.98 -1.30 -11.35
N PRO A 154 -3.22 -1.22 -12.68
CA PRO A 154 -3.38 -2.41 -13.51
C PRO A 154 -2.34 -3.47 -13.26
N ASP A 155 -2.79 -4.72 -13.22
CA ASP A 155 -1.99 -5.93 -13.02
C ASP A 155 -1.28 -6.03 -11.66
N ALA A 156 -1.55 -5.11 -10.71
CA ALA A 156 -1.00 -5.19 -9.36
C ALA A 156 -1.86 -6.07 -8.44
N ALA A 157 -1.20 -6.88 -7.62
CA ALA A 157 -1.83 -7.73 -6.61
C ALA A 157 -1.30 -7.45 -5.20
N LEU A 158 -2.09 -7.81 -4.18
CA LEU A 158 -1.61 -8.02 -2.82
C LEU A 158 -1.59 -9.52 -2.52
N LYS A 159 -0.41 -10.10 -2.42
CA LYS A 159 -0.16 -11.52 -2.19
C LYS A 159 0.29 -11.72 -0.75
N VAL A 160 -0.24 -12.73 -0.08
CA VAL A 160 0.08 -13.05 1.32
C VAL A 160 0.30 -14.55 1.39
N GLY A 161 1.45 -14.98 1.91
CA GLY A 161 1.70 -16.40 2.13
C GLY A 161 1.78 -17.24 0.84
N SER A 162 2.32 -16.73 -0.27
CA SER A 162 2.31 -17.44 -1.56
C SER A 162 3.49 -18.38 -1.74
N GLY A 163 4.68 -18.02 -1.25
CA GLY A 163 5.89 -18.84 -1.29
C GLY A 163 6.53 -19.12 0.07
N ASP A 164 6.28 -18.27 1.07
CA ASP A 164 6.75 -18.38 2.45
C ASP A 164 5.65 -17.87 3.39
N ALA A 165 5.77 -18.14 4.69
CA ALA A 165 4.77 -17.72 5.66
C ALA A 165 4.56 -16.19 5.70
N GLY A 166 3.31 -15.75 5.81
CA GLY A 166 2.96 -14.33 5.93
C GLY A 166 1.52 -14.10 6.39
N ALA A 167 1.23 -12.91 6.92
CA ALA A 167 -0.09 -12.54 7.42
C ALA A 167 -0.47 -11.09 7.12
N LEU A 168 -1.78 -10.86 6.94
CA LEU A 168 -2.36 -9.53 6.75
C LEU A 168 -3.47 -9.27 7.77
N VAL A 169 -3.36 -8.18 8.52
CA VAL A 169 -4.38 -7.70 9.44
C VAL A 169 -4.96 -6.39 8.91
N ALA A 170 -6.16 -6.44 8.36
CA ALA A 170 -6.96 -5.27 8.00
C ALA A 170 -8.24 -5.26 8.84
N ASP A 171 -8.17 -4.62 10.01
CA ASP A 171 -9.32 -4.46 10.91
C ASP A 171 -9.82 -3.02 10.88
N GLY A 172 -10.76 -2.73 9.99
CA GLY A 172 -11.37 -1.41 9.81
C GLY A 172 -12.42 -1.04 10.86
N SER A 173 -12.51 -1.73 12.00
CA SER A 173 -13.56 -1.49 13.01
C SER A 173 -13.64 -0.06 13.54
N SER A 174 -12.53 0.69 13.58
CA SER A 174 -12.50 2.10 13.97
C SER A 174 -12.41 3.08 12.78
N GLY A 175 -12.50 2.57 11.56
CA GLY A 175 -12.48 3.33 10.30
C GLY A 175 -12.36 2.36 9.13
N GLN A 176 -13.35 2.35 8.24
CA GLN A 176 -13.42 1.41 7.12
C GLN A 176 -12.14 1.47 6.28
N ILE A 177 -11.58 0.30 5.95
CA ILE A 177 -10.38 0.18 5.10
C ILE A 177 -10.86 -0.11 3.67
N THR A 178 -10.22 0.48 2.66
CA THR A 178 -10.62 0.31 1.26
C THR A 178 -9.48 -0.20 0.41
N PHE A 179 -9.73 -1.26 -0.35
CA PHE A 179 -8.87 -1.81 -1.40
C PHE A 179 -9.62 -1.68 -2.73
N THR A 180 -9.09 -0.88 -3.66
CA THR A 180 -9.81 -0.52 -4.91
C THR A 180 -8.83 -0.26 -6.05
N ALA A 181 -9.34 -0.04 -7.26
CA ALA A 181 -8.50 0.32 -8.41
C ALA A 181 -8.00 1.77 -8.34
N SER A 182 -6.80 2.03 -8.89
CA SER A 182 -6.23 3.39 -8.99
C SER A 182 -6.76 4.19 -10.17
N LYS A 183 -7.36 3.53 -11.17
CA LYS A 183 -7.96 4.19 -12.33
C LYS A 183 -9.18 5.02 -11.92
N SER A 184 -9.44 6.06 -12.70
CA SER A 184 -10.60 6.94 -12.51
C SER A 184 -11.26 7.26 -13.85
N PRO A 185 -12.52 6.81 -14.11
CA PRO A 185 -13.31 5.93 -13.25
C PRO A 185 -12.73 4.49 -13.18
N PRO A 186 -12.95 3.76 -12.08
CA PRO A 186 -12.55 2.35 -11.96
C PRO A 186 -13.49 1.44 -12.75
N SER A 187 -12.98 0.27 -13.16
CA SER A 187 -13.69 -0.80 -13.85
C SER A 187 -13.37 -2.17 -13.23
N PRO A 188 -14.29 -3.15 -13.26
CA PRO A 188 -14.01 -4.51 -12.83
C PRO A 188 -12.76 -5.08 -13.51
N GLY A 189 -11.87 -5.71 -12.74
CA GLY A 189 -10.61 -6.29 -13.24
C GLY A 189 -9.49 -5.28 -13.47
N ASP A 190 -9.61 -4.06 -12.94
CA ASP A 190 -8.55 -3.05 -13.05
C ASP A 190 -7.32 -3.35 -12.17
N TRP A 191 -7.40 -4.38 -11.32
CA TRP A 191 -6.29 -4.96 -10.57
C TRP A 191 -6.58 -6.44 -10.29
N ASP A 192 -5.55 -7.20 -9.90
CA ASP A 192 -5.64 -8.66 -9.85
C ASP A 192 -6.46 -9.18 -8.65
N GLY A 193 -6.45 -8.44 -7.54
CA GLY A 193 -7.11 -8.80 -6.29
C GLY A 193 -6.14 -9.04 -5.13
N ILE A 194 -6.70 -9.51 -4.01
CA ILE A 194 -5.95 -9.96 -2.83
C ILE A 194 -5.86 -11.49 -2.89
N ALA A 195 -4.65 -12.03 -2.87
CA ALA A 195 -4.39 -13.46 -2.89
C ALA A 195 -3.80 -13.95 -1.56
N PHE A 196 -4.48 -14.88 -0.90
CA PHE A 196 -3.99 -15.64 0.24
C PHE A 196 -3.54 -17.02 -0.25
N GLY A 197 -2.24 -17.30 -0.15
CA GLY A 197 -1.63 -18.56 -0.56
C GLY A 197 -1.56 -19.60 0.56
N ASP A 198 -1.00 -20.76 0.23
CA ASP A 198 -0.92 -21.96 1.10
C ASP A 198 -0.15 -21.70 2.41
N GLU A 199 0.83 -20.80 2.36
CA GLU A 199 1.65 -20.43 3.52
C GLU A 199 1.02 -19.25 4.30
N ASN A 200 -0.21 -18.83 3.98
CA ASN A 200 -0.91 -17.80 4.76
C ASN A 200 -1.09 -18.25 6.21
N ILE A 201 -0.74 -17.38 7.15
CA ILE A 201 -0.92 -17.66 8.57
C ILE A 201 -2.38 -17.37 8.95
N ASP A 202 -3.27 -18.31 8.63
CA ASP A 202 -4.73 -18.18 8.79
C ASP A 202 -5.20 -17.59 10.13
N PRO A 203 -4.69 -18.03 11.30
CA PRO A 203 -5.16 -17.50 12.58
C PRO A 203 -4.78 -16.04 12.83
N MET A 204 -3.84 -15.50 12.06
CA MET A 204 -3.41 -14.10 12.13
C MET A 204 -4.01 -13.25 11.01
N THR A 205 -4.39 -13.85 9.89
CA THR A 205 -4.92 -13.11 8.73
C THR A 205 -6.39 -12.77 8.90
N LYS A 206 -6.72 -11.49 8.77
CA LYS A 206 -8.07 -10.96 8.99
C LYS A 206 -8.39 -9.80 8.05
N LEU A 207 -9.55 -9.87 7.41
CA LEU A 207 -10.25 -8.76 6.77
C LEU A 207 -11.54 -8.49 7.54
N ASN A 208 -11.65 -7.32 8.15
CA ASN A 208 -12.84 -6.90 8.88
C ASN A 208 -13.21 -5.45 8.60
N ASN A 209 -14.47 -5.17 8.31
CA ASN A 209 -14.96 -3.83 7.95
C ASN A 209 -14.12 -3.20 6.82
N CYS A 210 -13.91 -3.97 5.75
CA CYS A 210 -13.17 -3.58 4.56
C CYS A 210 -14.12 -3.44 3.36
N VAL A 211 -13.79 -2.54 2.44
CA VAL A 211 -14.36 -2.50 1.08
C VAL A 211 -13.30 -3.05 0.14
N ILE A 212 -13.63 -4.07 -0.64
CA ILE A 212 -12.76 -4.66 -1.65
C ILE A 212 -13.51 -4.65 -2.98
N GLU A 213 -13.04 -3.85 -3.93
CA GLU A 213 -13.78 -3.60 -5.16
C GLU A 213 -12.90 -3.41 -6.41
N TYR A 214 -13.52 -3.60 -7.58
CA TYR A 214 -12.93 -3.42 -8.92
C TYR A 214 -11.70 -4.30 -9.22
N GLY A 215 -11.48 -5.34 -8.42
CA GLY A 215 -10.44 -6.33 -8.64
C GLY A 215 -10.93 -7.50 -9.49
N GLY A 216 -10.32 -8.67 -9.30
CA GLY A 216 -10.70 -9.89 -10.01
C GLY A 216 -10.13 -10.01 -11.41
N GLY A 217 -9.06 -9.24 -11.72
CA GLY A 217 -8.32 -9.35 -12.99
C GLY A 217 -7.78 -10.76 -13.25
N TYR A 218 -7.66 -11.57 -12.20
CA TYR A 218 -7.26 -12.97 -12.30
C TYR A 218 -8.32 -13.98 -11.78
N TYR A 219 -8.60 -14.02 -10.47
CA TYR A 219 -9.55 -15.00 -9.88
C TYR A 219 -10.79 -14.38 -9.22
N GLY A 220 -10.61 -13.29 -8.49
CA GLY A 220 -11.66 -12.58 -7.79
C GLY A 220 -11.10 -11.38 -7.04
N ASN A 221 -11.97 -10.58 -6.42
CA ASN A 221 -11.51 -9.52 -5.51
C ASN A 221 -10.63 -10.09 -4.40
N ILE A 222 -11.00 -11.26 -3.90
CA ILE A 222 -10.24 -12.06 -2.96
C ILE A 222 -10.09 -13.48 -3.52
N TYR A 223 -8.88 -14.03 -3.43
CA TYR A 223 -8.54 -15.39 -3.80
C TYR A 223 -7.92 -16.10 -2.60
N CYS A 224 -8.47 -17.25 -2.21
CA CYS A 224 -7.93 -18.10 -1.15
C CYS A 224 -7.48 -19.44 -1.76
N TYR A 225 -6.16 -19.68 -1.80
CA TYR A 225 -5.53 -20.92 -2.24
C TYR A 225 -5.01 -21.69 -1.03
N ASN A 226 -5.68 -22.79 -0.66
CA ASN A 226 -5.41 -23.56 0.56
C ASN A 226 -5.26 -22.68 1.83
N ALA A 227 -5.99 -21.57 1.87
CA ALA A 227 -5.95 -20.56 2.92
C ALA A 227 -7.35 -20.32 3.47
N SER A 228 -7.46 -20.12 4.78
CA SER A 228 -8.71 -19.89 5.50
C SER A 228 -8.65 -18.67 6.44
N PRO A 229 -8.37 -17.45 5.91
CA PRO A 229 -8.36 -16.24 6.71
C PRO A 229 -9.75 -15.86 7.24
N THR A 230 -9.80 -15.04 8.29
CA THR A 230 -11.08 -14.49 8.78
C THR A 230 -11.55 -13.34 7.87
N ILE A 231 -12.70 -13.49 7.20
CA ILE A 231 -13.30 -12.46 6.33
C ILE A 231 -14.71 -12.14 6.81
N THR A 232 -14.90 -10.97 7.42
CA THR A 232 -16.18 -10.60 8.07
C THR A 232 -16.49 -9.12 7.90
N ASN A 233 -17.76 -8.74 7.90
CA ASN A 233 -18.24 -7.36 7.81
C ASN A 233 -17.66 -6.59 6.61
N CYS A 234 -17.29 -7.28 5.53
CA CYS A 234 -16.73 -6.64 4.34
C CYS A 234 -17.80 -6.38 3.30
N GLU A 235 -17.58 -5.36 2.47
CA GLU A 235 -18.29 -5.13 1.21
C GLU A 235 -17.37 -5.57 0.07
N ILE A 236 -17.84 -6.51 -0.75
CA ILE A 236 -17.05 -7.15 -1.80
C ILE A 236 -17.82 -7.05 -3.12
N ALA A 237 -17.34 -6.18 -4.01
CA ALA A 237 -18.13 -5.75 -5.16
C ALA A 237 -17.34 -5.51 -6.44
N TYR A 238 -18.05 -5.47 -7.57
CA TYR A 238 -17.48 -5.09 -8.87
C TYR A 238 -16.26 -5.91 -9.29
N SER A 239 -16.18 -7.19 -8.91
CA SER A 239 -15.16 -8.10 -9.44
C SER A 239 -15.41 -8.42 -10.91
N SER A 240 -14.37 -8.48 -11.74
CA SER A 240 -14.52 -9.00 -13.13
C SER A 240 -14.77 -10.50 -13.20
N THR A 241 -14.64 -11.19 -12.07
CA THR A 241 -14.87 -12.63 -11.91
C THR A 241 -15.69 -12.84 -10.63
N TRP A 242 -15.14 -13.50 -9.60
CA TRP A 242 -15.84 -13.78 -8.34
C TRP A 242 -15.58 -12.71 -7.28
N GLY A 243 -16.52 -12.51 -6.35
CA GLY A 243 -16.24 -11.73 -5.13
C GLY A 243 -15.13 -12.38 -4.31
N ILE A 244 -15.32 -13.65 -3.92
CA ILE A 244 -14.30 -14.50 -3.31
C ILE A 244 -14.17 -15.79 -4.13
N TYR A 245 -12.95 -16.16 -4.52
CA TYR A 245 -12.62 -17.42 -5.18
C TYR A 245 -11.90 -18.35 -4.19
N LEU A 246 -12.42 -19.56 -3.98
CA LEU A 246 -11.96 -20.51 -2.95
C LEU A 246 -11.39 -21.79 -3.55
N TYR A 247 -10.06 -21.87 -3.65
CA TYR A 247 -9.39 -23.05 -4.17
C TYR A 247 -8.71 -23.86 -3.07
N TYR A 248 -9.21 -25.06 -2.78
CA TYR A 248 -8.77 -25.89 -1.65
C TYR A 248 -8.87 -25.21 -0.27
N SER A 249 -9.59 -24.09 -0.16
CA SER A 249 -9.87 -23.43 1.12
C SER A 249 -10.91 -24.20 1.93
N GLU A 250 -10.79 -24.16 3.26
CA GLU A 250 -11.77 -24.76 4.19
C GLU A 250 -12.86 -23.76 4.62
N LEU A 251 -12.85 -22.52 4.11
CA LEU A 251 -13.87 -21.52 4.40
C LEU A 251 -15.26 -21.98 3.94
N ASP A 252 -16.28 -21.79 4.79
CA ASP A 252 -17.67 -22.09 4.45
C ASP A 252 -18.29 -20.94 3.63
N PRO A 253 -18.69 -21.17 2.36
CA PRO A 253 -19.36 -20.15 1.55
C PRO A 253 -20.63 -19.57 2.18
N ALA A 254 -21.39 -20.36 2.95
CA ALA A 254 -22.60 -19.89 3.61
C ALA A 254 -22.28 -18.90 4.74
N GLU A 255 -21.20 -19.14 5.49
CA GLU A 255 -20.73 -18.20 6.51
C GLU A 255 -20.17 -16.92 5.88
N LEU A 256 -19.43 -17.02 4.77
CA LEU A 256 -18.93 -15.85 4.04
C LEU A 256 -20.09 -14.97 3.54
N LEU A 257 -21.13 -15.56 2.95
CA LEU A 257 -22.33 -14.87 2.50
C LEU A 257 -23.13 -14.26 3.66
N ALA A 258 -23.18 -14.92 4.82
CA ALA A 258 -23.91 -14.41 5.98
C ALA A 258 -23.18 -13.26 6.69
N ASN A 259 -21.85 -13.24 6.65
CA ASN A 259 -21.02 -12.29 7.38
C ASN A 259 -20.55 -11.10 6.54
N ASN A 260 -20.78 -11.08 5.23
CA ASN A 260 -20.32 -10.03 4.32
C ASN A 260 -21.44 -9.58 3.37
N THR A 261 -21.25 -8.41 2.75
CA THR A 261 -22.17 -7.88 1.72
C THR A 261 -21.51 -7.99 0.36
N PHE A 262 -22.24 -8.51 -0.62
CA PHE A 262 -21.76 -8.69 -1.99
C PHE A 262 -22.73 -8.07 -2.99
N HIS A 263 -22.20 -7.54 -4.09
CA HIS A 263 -22.99 -7.13 -5.26
C HIS A 263 -22.11 -6.94 -6.50
N ASP A 264 -22.71 -7.00 -7.67
CA ASP A 264 -22.06 -6.65 -8.95
C ASP A 264 -20.77 -7.44 -9.27
N ASN A 265 -20.63 -8.66 -8.77
CA ASN A 265 -19.54 -9.58 -9.13
C ASN A 265 -19.95 -10.41 -10.36
N ALA A 266 -19.10 -10.46 -11.40
CA ALA A 266 -19.49 -10.97 -12.72
C ALA A 266 -19.86 -12.46 -12.74
N ASP A 267 -19.08 -13.31 -12.06
CA ASP A 267 -19.27 -14.76 -12.03
C ASP A 267 -20.07 -15.23 -10.80
N GLY A 268 -20.14 -14.38 -9.77
CA GLY A 268 -20.89 -14.61 -8.54
C GLY A 268 -20.15 -14.15 -7.28
N ASP A 269 -20.79 -14.30 -6.13
CA ASP A 269 -20.28 -13.75 -4.86
C ASP A 269 -19.18 -14.60 -4.23
N VAL A 270 -19.36 -15.93 -4.19
CA VAL A 270 -18.37 -16.90 -3.67
C VAL A 270 -18.31 -18.11 -4.62
N GLY A 271 -17.12 -18.42 -5.14
CA GLY A 271 -16.85 -19.46 -6.14
C GLY A 271 -15.76 -20.47 -5.72
N PRO A 272 -15.58 -21.57 -6.47
CA PRO A 272 -14.68 -22.70 -6.16
C PRO A 272 -13.21 -22.45 -6.53
#